data_AF-A0A445IIY5-F1
#
_entry.id   AF-A0A445IIY5-F1
#
_cell.length_a   1.000
_cell.length_b   1.000
_cell.length_c   1.000
_cell.angle_alpha   90.00
_cell.angle_beta   90.00
_cell.angle_gamma   90.00
#
_symmetry.space_group_name_H-M   'P 1'
#
loop_
_entity.id
_entity.type
_entity.pdbx_description
1 polymer ?
#
loop_
_entity_poly.entity_id
_entity_poly.type
_entity_poly.pdbx_seq_one_letter_code
_entity_poly.pdbx_strand_id
1 'polypeptide(L)'
;MLLSSIRRGFTSRVGPIRTLSSHSEMKDFLDYLDSLKNYEKSGVPKGAGTDSSDGFDLGRMRRLMERFGNPHSKFKAVHIAGTKGKGSTAAFVSNILRNEGYSVGCYTSPHILTIRERILLGKSGHPVSAKLLNDLFRRIKPDIDQAMKEENGCISHFEVFTTMAFLLFADENVDIAVIEAGLGGARDATNIISSSGLVASVITTVGEEHLAALGGSLETIAMAKAGIIKQDRPVRCFSL
;
A
#
# COMPACT_ATOMS: atom_id res chain seq x y z
N MET A 1 3.56 -56.07 -32.93
CA MET A 1 2.09 -56.24 -32.92
C MET A 1 1.64 -56.19 -31.47
N LEU A 2 1.21 -55.02 -30.97
CA LEU A 2 0.32 -54.81 -29.81
C LEU A 2 0.26 -53.32 -29.48
N LEU A 3 -0.60 -52.61 -30.23
CA LEU A 3 -1.30 -51.42 -29.77
C LEU A 3 -2.53 -51.91 -29.00
N SER A 4 -2.70 -51.51 -27.73
CA SER A 4 -3.96 -50.98 -27.21
C SER A 4 -3.99 -50.87 -25.68
N SER A 5 -4.69 -49.84 -25.23
CA SER A 5 -5.31 -49.67 -23.91
C SER A 5 -4.43 -49.14 -22.77
N ILE A 6 -4.58 -47.85 -22.47
CA ILE A 6 -5.23 -47.35 -21.24
C ILE A 6 -5.57 -45.87 -21.50
N ARG A 7 -6.83 -45.60 -21.85
CA ARG A 7 -7.46 -44.29 -21.61
C ARG A 7 -8.12 -44.39 -20.24
N ARG A 8 -7.56 -43.75 -19.22
CA ARG A 8 -8.27 -43.44 -17.97
C ARG A 8 -8.33 -41.93 -17.83
N GLY A 9 -9.56 -41.44 -17.74
CA GLY A 9 -9.88 -40.02 -17.75
C GLY A 9 -9.38 -39.31 -16.51
N PHE A 10 -8.88 -38.10 -16.73
CA PHE A 10 -8.79 -37.08 -15.70
C PHE A 10 -9.83 -36.02 -16.07
N THR A 11 -11.02 -36.15 -15.50
CA THR A 11 -12.03 -35.10 -15.54
C THR A 11 -11.58 -34.02 -14.56
N SER A 12 -10.87 -33.00 -15.06
CA SER A 12 -10.64 -31.77 -14.31
C SER A 12 -11.98 -31.03 -14.16
N ARG A 13 -12.69 -31.28 -13.07
CA ARG A 13 -13.73 -30.36 -12.59
C ARG A 13 -13.03 -29.08 -12.15
N VAL A 14 -12.84 -28.16 -13.09
CA VAL A 14 -12.58 -26.76 -12.77
C VAL A 14 -13.86 -26.25 -12.13
N GLY A 15 -13.86 -26.15 -10.81
CA GLY A 15 -14.96 -25.57 -10.05
C GLY A 15 -15.18 -24.11 -10.47
N PRO A 16 -16.39 -23.56 -10.27
CA PRO A 16 -16.70 -22.20 -10.67
C PRO A 16 -15.77 -21.21 -9.97
N ILE A 17 -15.31 -20.26 -10.78
CA ILE A 17 -14.37 -19.19 -10.49
C ILE A 17 -14.73 -18.46 -9.18
N ARG A 18 -13.88 -18.61 -8.15
CA ARG A 18 -13.98 -17.95 -6.83
C ARG A 18 -13.94 -16.41 -6.88
N THR A 19 -13.59 -15.79 -8.01
CA THR A 19 -13.50 -14.34 -8.11
C THR A 19 -14.88 -13.66 -8.09
N LEU A 20 -15.91 -14.29 -8.65
CA LEU A 20 -17.27 -13.73 -8.68
C LEU A 20 -17.89 -13.61 -7.28
N SER A 21 -17.69 -14.62 -6.41
CA SER A 21 -18.21 -14.58 -5.04
C SER A 21 -17.50 -13.53 -4.18
N SER A 22 -16.18 -13.38 -4.33
CA SER A 22 -15.43 -12.34 -3.62
C SER A 22 -15.78 -10.92 -4.06
N HIS A 23 -16.16 -10.74 -5.33
CA HIS A 23 -16.62 -9.43 -5.83
C HIS A 23 -17.96 -9.02 -5.22
N SER A 24 -18.88 -9.97 -5.06
CA SER A 24 -20.16 -9.73 -4.39
C SER A 24 -19.97 -9.32 -2.92
N GLU A 25 -19.08 -10.03 -2.20
CA GLU A 25 -18.79 -9.72 -0.79
C GLU A 25 -18.16 -8.33 -0.61
N MET A 26 -17.26 -7.90 -1.50
CA MET A 26 -16.55 -6.61 -1.39
C MET A 26 -17.25 -5.45 -2.08
N LYS A 27 -18.47 -5.64 -2.61
CA LYS A 27 -19.12 -4.63 -3.47
C LYS A 27 -19.24 -3.27 -2.79
N ASP A 28 -19.80 -3.21 -1.58
CA ASP A 28 -20.00 -1.94 -0.86
C ASP A 28 -18.68 -1.21 -0.58
N PHE A 29 -17.63 -1.96 -0.27
CA PHE A 29 -16.29 -1.42 -0.06
C PHE A 29 -15.69 -0.85 -1.35
N LEU A 30 -15.79 -1.60 -2.46
CA LEU A 30 -15.28 -1.18 -3.75
C LEU A 30 -16.03 0.05 -4.28
N ASP A 31 -17.37 0.06 -4.18
CA ASP A 31 -18.20 1.20 -4.57
C ASP A 31 -17.84 2.45 -3.75
N TYR A 32 -17.60 2.29 -2.44
CA TYR A 32 -17.14 3.37 -1.59
C TYR A 32 -15.79 3.92 -2.07
N LEU A 33 -14.80 3.04 -2.31
CA LEU A 33 -13.48 3.44 -2.77
C LEU A 33 -13.51 4.11 -4.15
N ASP A 34 -14.35 3.64 -5.07
CA ASP A 34 -14.51 4.23 -6.40
C ASP A 34 -15.23 5.59 -6.35
N SER A 35 -15.97 5.89 -5.29
CA SER A 35 -16.52 7.23 -5.05
C SER A 35 -15.48 8.27 -4.61
N LEU A 36 -14.30 7.81 -4.16
CA LEU A 36 -13.23 8.68 -3.68
C LEU A 36 -12.33 9.16 -4.81
N LYS A 37 -11.65 10.29 -4.57
CA LYS A 37 -10.64 10.79 -5.51
C LYS A 37 -9.48 9.81 -5.62
N ASN A 38 -9.32 9.20 -6.79
CA ASN A 38 -8.30 8.20 -7.08
C ASN A 38 -7.29 8.70 -8.11
N TYR A 39 -6.18 9.26 -7.62
CA TYR A 39 -5.11 9.83 -8.44
C TYR A 39 -4.34 8.80 -9.27
N GLU A 40 -4.44 7.51 -8.96
CA GLU A 40 -3.87 6.45 -9.82
C GLU A 40 -4.66 6.33 -11.13
N LYS A 41 -5.98 6.60 -11.10
CA LYS A 41 -6.88 6.54 -12.26
C LYS A 41 -7.06 7.89 -12.94
N SER A 42 -7.29 8.96 -12.16
CA SER A 42 -7.61 10.29 -12.70
C SER A 42 -6.39 11.14 -13.05
N GLY A 43 -5.18 10.65 -12.75
CA GLY A 43 -3.94 11.38 -12.93
C GLY A 43 -3.61 12.26 -11.72
N VAL A 44 -2.31 12.47 -11.53
CA VAL A 44 -1.79 13.22 -10.39
C VAL A 44 -1.80 14.73 -10.67
N PRO A 45 -2.34 15.57 -9.76
CA PRO A 45 -2.32 17.02 -9.91
C PRO A 45 -0.91 17.60 -10.04
N LYS A 46 -0.81 18.75 -10.70
CA LYS A 46 0.44 19.51 -10.76
C LYS A 46 0.86 19.92 -9.34
N GLY A 47 2.11 19.67 -8.99
CA GLY A 47 2.64 19.97 -7.66
C GLY A 47 2.14 19.05 -6.53
N ALA A 48 1.46 17.95 -6.81
CA ALA A 48 0.93 17.06 -5.77
C ALA A 48 2.01 16.56 -4.77
N GLY A 49 3.25 16.37 -5.22
CA GLY A 49 4.37 15.97 -4.35
C GLY A 49 5.16 17.14 -3.75
N THR A 50 4.70 18.37 -3.93
CA THR A 50 5.39 19.60 -3.49
C THR A 50 4.69 20.25 -2.31
N ASP A 51 5.28 21.31 -1.75
CA ASP A 51 4.74 22.07 -0.62
C ASP A 51 3.62 23.06 -1.04
N SER A 52 3.02 22.89 -2.22
CA SER A 52 1.94 23.73 -2.71
C SER A 52 0.63 23.48 -1.95
N SER A 53 -0.29 24.46 -1.99
CA SER A 53 -1.65 24.32 -1.43
C SER A 53 -2.45 23.18 -2.06
N ASP A 54 -2.13 22.80 -3.29
CA ASP A 54 -2.73 21.67 -4.02
C ASP A 54 -1.95 20.36 -3.83
N GLY A 55 -0.91 20.38 -2.99
CA GLY A 55 -0.06 19.25 -2.64
C GLY A 55 -0.78 18.20 -1.79
N PHE A 56 -0.21 17.01 -1.71
CA PHE A 56 -0.67 15.99 -0.77
C PHE A 56 -0.40 16.44 0.67
N ASP A 57 -1.44 16.35 1.50
CA ASP A 57 -1.42 16.81 2.88
C ASP A 57 -1.13 15.67 3.85
N LEU A 58 0.12 15.60 4.34
CA LEU A 58 0.47 14.68 5.43
C LEU A 58 -0.25 15.02 6.74
N GLY A 59 -0.65 16.27 6.95
CA GLY A 59 -1.43 16.70 8.10
C GLY A 59 -2.77 15.97 8.17
N ARG A 60 -3.48 15.91 7.04
CA ARG A 60 -4.73 15.12 6.90
C ARG A 60 -4.53 13.65 7.25
N MET A 61 -3.50 13.03 6.69
CA MET A 61 -3.21 11.62 6.99
C MET A 61 -2.85 11.41 8.48
N ARG A 62 -2.11 12.34 9.11
CA ARG A 62 -1.79 12.27 10.55
C ARG A 62 -3.05 12.39 11.42
N ARG A 63 -3.93 13.36 11.14
CA ARG A 63 -5.21 13.52 11.85
C ARG A 63 -6.08 12.27 11.70
N LEU A 64 -6.11 11.68 10.50
CA LEU A 64 -6.83 10.43 10.25
C LEU A 64 -6.26 9.27 11.09
N MET A 65 -4.94 9.16 11.22
CA MET A 65 -4.33 8.12 12.07
C MET A 65 -4.53 8.33 13.56
N GLU A 66 -4.52 9.58 14.01
CA GLU A 66 -4.76 9.92 15.41
C GLU A 66 -6.14 9.45 15.86
N ARG A 67 -7.16 9.62 15.00
CA ARG A 67 -8.52 9.09 15.23
C ARG A 67 -8.53 7.58 15.50
N PHE A 68 -7.63 6.82 14.87
CA PHE A 68 -7.53 5.38 15.07
C PHE A 68 -6.45 4.95 16.07
N GLY A 69 -5.97 5.87 16.92
CA GLY A 69 -4.99 5.57 17.95
C GLY A 69 -3.59 5.25 17.40
N ASN A 70 -3.22 5.88 16.28
CA ASN A 70 -1.90 5.79 15.66
C ASN A 70 -1.43 4.35 15.40
N PRO A 71 -2.16 3.54 14.58
CA PRO A 71 -1.85 2.13 14.38
C PRO A 71 -0.45 1.90 13.79
N HIS A 72 0.04 2.84 12.97
CA HIS A 72 1.38 2.83 12.38
C HIS A 72 2.53 2.94 13.41
N SER A 73 2.23 3.21 14.68
CA SER A 73 3.22 3.21 15.78
C SER A 73 3.40 1.84 16.44
N LYS A 74 2.54 0.86 16.12
CA LYS A 74 2.49 -0.46 16.77
C LYS A 74 3.39 -1.52 16.13
N PHE A 75 4.00 -1.21 14.99
CA PHE A 75 4.91 -2.11 14.28
C PHE A 75 6.15 -1.35 13.78
N LYS A 76 7.21 -2.09 13.46
CA LYS A 76 8.39 -1.53 12.78
C LYS A 76 8.18 -1.48 11.27
N ALA A 77 8.91 -0.62 10.55
CA ALA A 77 8.70 -0.49 9.10
C ALA A 77 10.00 -0.41 8.27
N VAL A 78 9.99 -1.03 7.09
CA VAL A 78 10.87 -0.71 5.98
C VAL A 78 10.07 0.10 4.96
N HIS A 79 10.53 1.30 4.63
CA HIS A 79 9.80 2.21 3.73
C HIS A 79 10.53 2.30 2.40
N ILE A 80 9.81 2.07 1.29
CA ILE A 80 10.38 1.94 -0.05
C ILE A 80 9.79 3.01 -0.97
N ALA A 81 10.65 3.85 -1.55
CA ALA A 81 10.31 4.81 -2.59
C ALA A 81 11.19 4.60 -3.82
N GLY A 82 10.79 5.17 -4.95
CA GLY A 82 11.47 4.94 -6.23
C GLY A 82 10.57 5.08 -7.44
N THR A 83 11.15 5.07 -8.62
CA THR A 83 10.44 5.12 -9.92
C THR A 83 10.08 3.72 -10.38
N LYS A 84 11.05 2.80 -10.40
CA LYS A 84 10.83 1.39 -10.76
C LYS A 84 11.41 0.47 -9.70
N GLY A 85 10.91 -0.75 -9.65
CA GLY A 85 11.43 -1.80 -8.75
C GLY A 85 10.96 -1.71 -7.30
N LYS A 86 10.06 -0.79 -6.95
CA LYS A 86 9.47 -0.66 -5.60
C LYS A 86 8.78 -1.97 -5.16
N GLY A 87 7.73 -2.40 -5.89
CA GLY A 87 7.01 -3.64 -5.61
C GLY A 87 7.89 -4.90 -5.61
N SER A 88 8.85 -5.03 -6.53
CA SER A 88 9.80 -6.17 -6.53
C SER A 88 10.70 -6.16 -5.30
N THR A 89 11.19 -4.99 -4.89
CA THR A 89 11.99 -4.84 -3.67
C THR A 89 11.14 -5.16 -2.44
N ALA A 90 9.89 -4.69 -2.39
CA ALA A 90 8.96 -5.00 -1.30
C ALA A 90 8.70 -6.51 -1.19
N ALA A 91 8.51 -7.20 -2.31
CA ALA A 91 8.35 -8.64 -2.36
C ALA A 91 9.60 -9.39 -1.85
N PHE A 92 10.80 -8.99 -2.29
CA PHE A 92 12.04 -9.62 -1.81
C PHE A 92 12.26 -9.41 -0.32
N VAL A 93 12.16 -8.16 0.15
CA VAL A 93 12.37 -7.83 1.58
C VAL A 93 11.35 -8.56 2.45
N SER A 94 10.07 -8.53 2.08
CA SER A 94 9.03 -9.16 2.88
C SER A 94 9.17 -10.69 2.93
N ASN A 95 9.58 -11.34 1.84
CA ASN A 95 9.80 -12.79 1.83
C ASN A 95 11.05 -13.21 2.60
N ILE A 96 12.15 -12.45 2.53
CA ILE A 96 13.34 -12.69 3.35
C ILE A 96 12.97 -12.61 4.84
N LEU A 97 12.29 -11.54 5.25
CA LEU A 97 11.87 -11.36 6.65
C LEU A 97 10.93 -12.49 7.13
N ARG A 98 10.00 -12.93 6.28
CA ARG A 98 9.14 -14.09 6.62
C ARG A 98 9.93 -15.38 6.76
N ASN A 99 10.92 -15.60 5.89
CA ASN A 99 11.80 -16.76 5.97
C ASN A 99 12.60 -16.79 7.29
N GLU A 100 12.98 -15.62 7.80
CA GLU A 100 13.60 -15.47 9.12
C GLU A 100 12.60 -15.58 10.30
N GLY A 101 11.33 -15.89 10.02
CA GLY A 101 10.32 -16.20 11.03
C GLY A 101 9.45 -15.04 11.51
N TYR A 102 9.67 -13.82 10.99
CA TYR A 102 8.87 -12.64 11.32
C TYR A 102 7.45 -12.73 10.74
N SER A 103 6.48 -12.21 11.48
CA SER A 103 5.16 -11.85 10.97
C SER A 103 5.26 -10.54 10.21
N VAL A 104 5.02 -10.56 8.89
CA VAL A 104 5.28 -9.39 8.02
C VAL A 104 4.01 -8.88 7.37
N GLY A 105 3.74 -7.58 7.55
CA GLY A 105 2.80 -6.83 6.72
C GLY A 105 3.50 -6.35 5.45
N CYS A 106 2.88 -6.45 4.28
CA CYS A 106 3.42 -5.87 3.04
C CYS A 106 2.33 -5.04 2.37
N TYR A 107 2.61 -3.76 2.13
CA TYR A 107 1.71 -2.83 1.46
C TYR A 107 2.32 -2.37 0.14
N THR A 108 1.67 -2.69 -0.99
CA THR A 108 2.12 -2.38 -2.35
C THR A 108 1.01 -1.81 -3.23
N SER A 109 1.36 -1.06 -4.26
CA SER A 109 0.40 -0.55 -5.26
C SER A 109 1.05 -0.37 -6.65
N PRO A 110 0.27 -0.43 -7.76
CA PRO A 110 -1.13 -0.85 -7.84
C PRO A 110 -1.29 -2.39 -7.69
N HIS A 111 -2.53 -2.88 -7.80
CA HIS A 111 -2.82 -4.32 -7.88
C HIS A 111 -2.97 -4.76 -9.33
N ILE A 112 -2.88 -6.07 -9.60
CA ILE A 112 -3.03 -6.63 -10.96
C ILE A 112 -4.44 -7.18 -11.15
N LEU A 113 -4.91 -8.09 -10.28
CA LEU A 113 -6.22 -8.72 -10.43
C LEU A 113 -7.21 -8.30 -9.34
N THR A 114 -6.77 -8.24 -8.09
CA THR A 114 -7.64 -7.89 -6.96
C THR A 114 -6.97 -6.91 -6.01
N ILE A 115 -7.75 -5.94 -5.50
CA ILE A 115 -7.27 -4.94 -4.53
C ILE A 115 -6.65 -5.55 -3.28
N ARG A 116 -7.02 -6.78 -2.92
CA ARG A 116 -6.45 -7.51 -1.79
C ARG A 116 -4.96 -7.81 -1.95
N GLU A 117 -4.46 -7.91 -3.19
CA GLU A 117 -3.02 -8.10 -3.49
C GLU A 117 -2.16 -6.97 -2.91
N ARG A 118 -2.75 -5.80 -2.69
CA ARG A 118 -2.05 -4.67 -2.09
C ARG A 118 -1.67 -4.91 -0.64
N ILE A 119 -2.32 -5.83 0.07
CA ILE A 119 -2.07 -6.07 1.50
C ILE A 119 -1.80 -7.56 1.71
N LEU A 120 -0.53 -7.90 1.95
CA LEU A 120 -0.11 -9.26 2.34
C LEU A 120 0.18 -9.29 3.84
N LEU A 121 -0.26 -10.35 4.53
CA LEU A 121 -0.22 -10.41 6.00
C LEU A 121 0.44 -11.68 6.54
N GLY A 122 0.98 -11.54 7.75
CA GLY A 122 1.44 -12.64 8.57
C GLY A 122 2.67 -13.37 8.02
N LYS A 123 2.87 -14.58 8.54
CA LYS A 123 4.01 -15.45 8.19
C LYS A 123 3.88 -16.11 6.82
N SER A 124 2.65 -16.29 6.32
CA SER A 124 2.40 -16.91 5.01
C SER A 124 2.52 -15.92 3.84
N GLY A 125 2.34 -14.63 4.09
CA GLY A 125 2.39 -13.60 3.04
C GLY A 125 1.26 -13.68 2.03
N HIS A 126 0.12 -14.24 2.41
CA HIS A 126 -1.05 -14.28 1.53
C HIS A 126 -1.79 -12.94 1.52
N PRO A 127 -2.47 -12.61 0.41
CA PRO A 127 -3.38 -11.47 0.36
C PRO A 127 -4.44 -11.55 1.46
N VAL A 128 -4.75 -10.40 2.05
CA VAL A 128 -5.83 -10.26 3.05
C VAL A 128 -7.12 -10.92 2.54
N SER A 129 -7.84 -11.61 3.43
CA SER A 129 -9.11 -12.23 3.05
C SER A 129 -10.18 -11.17 2.72
N ALA A 130 -11.12 -11.48 1.83
CA ALA A 130 -12.19 -10.54 1.48
C ALA A 130 -13.05 -10.19 2.70
N LYS A 131 -13.39 -11.22 3.49
CA LYS A 131 -14.09 -11.08 4.76
C LYS A 131 -13.36 -10.13 5.72
N LEU A 132 -12.07 -10.36 5.98
CA LEU A 132 -11.29 -9.53 6.92
C LEU A 132 -11.22 -8.08 6.46
N LEU A 133 -10.98 -7.84 5.17
CA LEU A 133 -10.92 -6.49 4.61
C LEU A 133 -12.28 -5.77 4.72
N ASN A 134 -13.38 -6.46 4.41
CA ASN A 134 -14.74 -5.92 4.53
C ASN A 134 -15.18 -5.67 5.97
N ASP A 135 -14.84 -6.58 6.89
CA ASP A 135 -15.15 -6.42 8.30
C ASP A 135 -14.43 -5.19 8.87
N LEU A 136 -13.16 -5.01 8.51
CA LEU A 136 -12.43 -3.80 8.86
C LEU A 136 -13.08 -2.57 8.24
N PHE A 137 -13.39 -2.58 6.94
CA PHE A 137 -14.04 -1.46 6.26
C PHE A 137 -15.32 -1.05 6.98
N ARG A 138 -16.24 -1.99 7.23
CA ARG A 138 -17.51 -1.72 7.93
C ARG A 138 -17.28 -1.14 9.32
N ARG A 139 -16.26 -1.64 10.03
CA ARG A 139 -15.90 -1.16 11.37
C ARG A 139 -15.43 0.30 11.36
N ILE A 140 -14.61 0.69 10.38
CA ILE A 140 -13.99 2.04 10.35
C ILE A 140 -14.78 3.05 9.53
N LYS A 141 -15.71 2.61 8.69
CA LYS A 141 -16.46 3.49 7.77
C LYS A 141 -17.09 4.71 8.47
N PRO A 142 -17.76 4.59 9.64
CA PRO A 142 -18.34 5.75 10.31
C PRO A 142 -17.30 6.81 10.67
N ASP A 143 -16.12 6.38 11.12
CA ASP A 143 -14.99 7.25 11.46
C ASP A 143 -14.37 7.90 10.24
N ILE A 144 -14.24 7.15 9.13
CA ILE A 144 -13.78 7.71 7.84
C ILE A 144 -14.79 8.73 7.31
N ASP A 145 -16.09 8.44 7.35
CA ASP A 145 -17.13 9.37 6.87
C ASP A 145 -17.16 10.66 7.69
N GLN A 146 -16.90 10.58 8.99
CA GLN A 146 -16.78 11.75 9.85
C GLN A 146 -15.52 12.56 9.50
N ALA A 147 -14.37 11.90 9.36
CA ALA A 147 -13.13 12.55 8.95
C ALA A 147 -13.27 13.19 7.55
N MET A 148 -13.99 12.55 6.62
CA MET A 148 -14.27 13.12 5.30
C MET A 148 -14.98 14.47 5.39
N LYS A 149 -15.95 14.63 6.30
CA LYS A 149 -16.64 15.91 6.49
C LYS A 149 -15.71 16.97 7.05
N GLU A 150 -14.90 16.62 8.05
CA GLU A 150 -13.92 17.52 8.68
C GLU A 150 -12.84 18.00 7.70
N GLU A 151 -12.49 17.15 6.74
CA GLU A 151 -11.49 17.41 5.70
C GLU A 151 -12.11 17.92 4.39
N ASN A 152 -13.35 18.42 4.42
CA ASN A 152 -14.07 18.97 3.26
C ASN A 152 -14.10 18.03 2.04
N GLY A 153 -14.26 16.73 2.28
CA GLY A 153 -14.31 15.68 1.25
C GLY A 153 -12.95 15.39 0.59
N CYS A 154 -11.85 15.86 1.15
CA CYS A 154 -10.55 15.80 0.49
C CYS A 154 -9.72 14.54 0.78
N ILE A 155 -10.16 13.63 1.66
CA ILE A 155 -9.41 12.37 1.84
C ILE A 155 -9.58 11.48 0.60
N SER A 156 -8.47 10.91 0.16
CA SER A 156 -8.33 10.20 -1.10
C SER A 156 -8.53 8.71 -0.95
N HIS A 157 -8.73 8.04 -2.10
CA HIS A 157 -8.69 6.59 -2.20
C HIS A 157 -7.44 5.99 -1.54
N PHE A 158 -6.28 6.59 -1.77
CA PHE A 158 -5.00 6.10 -1.27
C PHE A 158 -4.86 6.27 0.25
N GLU A 159 -5.35 7.37 0.82
CA GLU A 159 -5.34 7.61 2.28
C GLU A 159 -6.25 6.63 3.03
N VAL A 160 -7.45 6.37 2.52
CA VAL A 160 -8.36 5.37 3.09
C VAL A 160 -7.73 3.97 3.03
N PHE A 161 -7.15 3.60 1.90
CA PHE A 161 -6.55 2.27 1.77
C PHE A 161 -5.26 2.11 2.60
N THR A 162 -4.43 3.15 2.70
CA THR A 162 -3.27 3.19 3.60
C THR A 162 -3.71 3.03 5.07
N THR A 163 -4.79 3.70 5.46
CA THR A 163 -5.39 3.58 6.79
C THR A 163 -5.78 2.14 7.11
N MET A 164 -6.46 1.47 6.17
CA MET A 164 -6.84 0.08 6.32
C MET A 164 -5.62 -0.85 6.43
N ALA A 165 -4.59 -0.64 5.61
CA ALA A 165 -3.36 -1.43 5.68
C ALA A 165 -2.69 -1.31 7.05
N PHE A 166 -2.54 -0.09 7.58
CA PHE A 166 -1.92 0.11 8.90
C PHE A 166 -2.76 -0.46 10.04
N LEU A 167 -4.09 -0.39 9.95
CA LEU A 167 -4.96 -1.01 10.93
C LEU A 167 -4.85 -2.54 10.90
N LEU A 168 -4.83 -3.17 9.73
CA LEU A 168 -4.63 -4.61 9.62
C LEU A 168 -3.28 -5.03 10.20
N PHE A 169 -2.21 -4.28 9.90
CA PHE A 169 -0.88 -4.57 10.43
C PHE A 169 -0.84 -4.49 11.97
N ALA A 170 -1.49 -3.48 12.54
CA ALA A 170 -1.64 -3.35 13.98
C ALA A 170 -2.50 -4.45 14.60
N ASP A 171 -3.68 -4.73 14.03
CA ASP A 171 -4.63 -5.73 14.55
C ASP A 171 -4.06 -7.15 14.49
N GLU A 172 -3.30 -7.47 13.43
CA GLU A 172 -2.64 -8.77 13.25
C GLU A 172 -1.28 -8.85 13.97
N ASN A 173 -0.90 -7.82 14.73
CA ASN A 173 0.36 -7.73 15.48
C ASN A 173 1.58 -8.13 14.63
N VAL A 174 1.72 -7.54 13.44
CA VAL A 174 2.90 -7.79 12.60
C VAL A 174 4.15 -7.23 13.28
N ASP A 175 5.26 -7.98 13.23
CA ASP A 175 6.53 -7.55 13.81
C ASP A 175 7.09 -6.37 13.01
N ILE A 176 6.96 -6.45 11.68
CA ILE A 176 7.49 -5.49 10.74
C ILE A 176 6.59 -5.35 9.50
N ALA A 177 6.46 -4.13 8.99
CA ALA A 177 5.75 -3.81 7.77
C ALA A 177 6.72 -3.36 6.67
N VAL A 178 6.58 -3.89 5.46
CA VAL A 178 7.27 -3.44 4.26
C VAL A 178 6.29 -2.59 3.46
N ILE A 179 6.57 -1.29 3.35
CA ILE A 179 5.62 -0.30 2.86
C ILE A 179 6.18 0.38 1.61
N GLU A 180 5.46 0.26 0.50
CA GLU A 180 5.73 0.98 -0.74
C GLU A 180 5.02 2.34 -0.72
N ALA A 181 5.76 3.41 -1.00
CA ALA A 181 5.19 4.73 -1.26
C ALA A 181 4.46 4.74 -2.61
N GLY A 182 3.27 5.35 -2.65
CA GLY A 182 2.47 5.44 -3.87
C GLY A 182 3.07 6.41 -4.88
N LEU A 183 3.32 7.66 -4.47
CA LEU A 183 3.90 8.69 -5.31
C LEU A 183 4.96 9.51 -4.57
N GLY A 184 6.13 9.65 -5.18
CA GLY A 184 7.22 10.43 -4.62
C GLY A 184 7.72 9.80 -3.32
N GLY A 185 7.37 10.40 -2.18
CA GLY A 185 7.75 9.94 -0.86
C GLY A 185 7.48 10.99 0.21
N ALA A 186 8.01 12.20 0.04
CA ALA A 186 7.99 13.29 1.02
C ALA A 186 6.56 13.64 1.48
N ARG A 187 5.61 13.69 0.55
CA ARG A 187 4.21 14.02 0.80
C ARG A 187 3.26 12.81 0.64
N ASP A 188 3.81 11.60 0.50
CA ASP A 188 3.02 10.40 0.31
C ASP A 188 2.29 10.00 1.61
N ALA A 189 1.05 9.50 1.53
CA ALA A 189 0.27 9.13 2.72
C ALA A 189 0.98 8.09 3.61
N THR A 190 1.89 7.30 3.06
CA THR A 190 2.69 6.34 3.84
C THR A 190 3.78 6.99 4.68
N ASN A 191 4.18 8.25 4.38
CA ASN A 191 5.28 8.96 5.06
C ASN A 191 4.91 9.62 6.39
N ILE A 192 4.08 8.92 7.16
CA ILE A 192 3.75 9.28 8.53
C ILE A 192 4.53 8.46 9.57
N ILE A 193 5.27 7.44 9.12
CA ILE A 193 6.10 6.58 9.96
C ILE A 193 7.18 7.44 10.64
N SER A 194 7.25 7.38 11.97
CA SER A 194 8.23 8.13 12.75
C SER A 194 9.64 7.54 12.59
N SER A 195 10.68 8.33 12.94
CA SER A 195 12.04 7.78 12.98
C SER A 195 12.12 6.58 13.93
N SER A 196 11.46 6.58 15.09
CA SER A 196 11.48 5.46 16.04
C SER A 196 10.85 4.16 15.52
N GLY A 197 9.87 4.25 14.62
CA GLY A 197 9.21 3.11 13.98
C GLY A 197 9.94 2.59 12.73
N LEU A 198 10.78 3.41 12.11
CA LEU A 198 11.46 3.06 10.87
C LEU A 198 12.73 2.24 11.13
N VAL A 199 12.85 1.11 10.45
CA VAL A 199 14.05 0.25 10.46
C VAL A 199 15.02 0.70 9.38
N ALA A 200 14.53 0.93 8.16
CA ALA A 200 15.34 1.40 7.04
C ALA A 200 14.46 2.09 5.98
N SER A 201 15.05 3.04 5.26
CA SER A 201 14.50 3.56 4.01
C SER A 201 15.20 2.92 2.82
N VAL A 202 14.45 2.65 1.75
CA VAL A 202 15.00 2.18 0.47
C VAL A 202 14.55 3.10 -0.64
N ILE A 203 15.52 3.65 -1.36
CA ILE A 203 15.29 4.35 -2.62
C ILE A 203 15.75 3.41 -3.73
N THR A 204 14.82 2.94 -4.56
CA THR A 204 15.16 2.08 -5.71
C THR A 204 15.78 2.91 -6.83
N THR A 205 15.24 2.89 -8.04
CA THR A 205 15.71 3.76 -9.12
C THR A 205 15.05 5.13 -9.00
N VAL A 206 15.74 6.17 -9.47
CA VAL A 206 15.13 7.49 -9.70
C VAL A 206 15.19 7.78 -11.18
N GLY A 207 14.05 8.05 -11.78
CA GLY A 207 13.95 8.41 -13.19
C GLY A 207 12.82 9.39 -13.42
N GLU A 208 12.74 9.91 -14.63
CA GLU A 208 11.67 10.82 -15.03
C GLU A 208 10.32 10.11 -14.97
N GLU A 209 9.48 10.55 -14.02
CA GLU A 209 8.09 10.16 -13.91
C GLU A 209 7.33 11.31 -13.25
N HIS A 210 6.06 11.49 -13.63
CA HIS A 210 5.18 12.45 -12.97
C HIS A 210 5.80 13.85 -12.81
N LEU A 211 6.57 14.32 -13.80
CA LEU A 211 7.34 15.58 -13.74
C LEU A 211 6.48 16.76 -13.28
N ALA A 212 5.28 16.90 -13.84
CA ALA A 212 4.35 17.96 -13.45
C ALA A 212 3.92 17.88 -11.97
N ALA A 213 3.83 16.67 -11.40
CA ALA A 213 3.45 16.48 -10.00
C ALA A 213 4.63 16.66 -9.03
N LEU A 214 5.85 16.36 -9.48
CA LEU A 214 7.05 16.27 -8.65
C LEU A 214 8.05 17.42 -8.86
N GLY A 215 7.63 18.54 -9.45
CA GLY A 215 8.44 19.77 -9.54
C GLY A 215 9.21 19.99 -10.84
N GLY A 216 9.09 19.07 -11.81
CA GLY A 216 9.52 19.28 -13.19
C GLY A 216 10.97 18.93 -13.53
N SER A 217 11.77 18.43 -12.58
CA SER A 217 13.14 17.99 -12.84
C SER A 217 13.48 16.66 -12.14
N LEU A 218 14.59 16.04 -12.52
CA LEU A 218 15.06 14.80 -11.88
C LEU A 218 15.49 15.06 -10.43
N GLU A 219 16.07 16.23 -10.15
CA GLU A 219 16.46 16.66 -8.80
C GLU A 219 15.23 16.81 -7.89
N THR A 220 14.15 17.42 -8.38
CA THR A 220 12.93 17.57 -7.59
C THR A 220 12.25 16.21 -7.33
N ILE A 221 12.33 15.28 -8.29
CA ILE A 221 11.89 13.90 -8.10
C ILE A 221 12.75 13.18 -7.05
N ALA A 222 14.08 13.31 -7.12
CA ALA A 222 15.00 12.72 -6.16
C ALA A 222 14.73 13.24 -4.74
N MET A 223 14.53 14.55 -4.59
CA MET A 223 14.17 15.18 -3.32
C MET A 223 12.83 14.68 -2.79
N ALA A 224 11.81 14.59 -3.64
CA ALA A 224 10.51 14.05 -3.26
C ALA A 224 10.64 12.60 -2.75
N LYS A 225 11.46 11.76 -3.40
CA LYS A 225 11.68 10.37 -2.95
C LYS A 225 12.49 10.29 -1.67
N ALA A 226 13.55 11.09 -1.56
CA ALA A 226 14.41 11.16 -0.39
C ALA A 226 13.66 11.60 0.88
N GLY A 227 12.47 12.20 0.76
CA GLY A 227 11.63 12.58 1.90
C GLY A 227 11.17 11.42 2.81
N ILE A 228 11.33 10.16 2.40
CA ILE A 228 11.11 9.01 3.29
C ILE A 228 12.31 8.70 4.21
N ILE A 229 13.48 9.32 3.97
CA ILE A 229 14.68 9.15 4.79
C ILE A 229 14.46 9.85 6.13
N LYS A 230 14.80 9.17 7.22
CA LYS A 230 14.68 9.71 8.58
C LYS A 230 16.04 9.76 9.25
N GLN A 231 16.25 10.77 10.08
CA GLN A 231 17.48 10.96 10.83
C GLN A 231 17.82 9.71 11.66
N ASP A 232 19.10 9.37 11.70
CA ASP A 232 19.67 8.22 12.43
C ASP A 232 19.12 6.85 12.01
N ARG A 233 18.57 6.75 10.78
CA ARG A 233 18.11 5.49 10.19
C ARG A 233 18.91 5.13 8.93
N PRO A 234 19.22 3.85 8.73
CA PRO A 234 19.94 3.41 7.54
C PRO A 234 19.09 3.66 6.29
N VAL A 235 19.78 4.04 5.21
CA VAL A 235 19.19 4.19 3.89
C VAL A 235 19.96 3.35 2.87
N ARG A 236 19.22 2.66 1.99
CA ARG A 236 19.79 2.01 0.81
C ARG A 236 19.30 2.71 -0.45
N CYS A 237 20.23 3.27 -1.22
CA CYS A 237 19.98 3.78 -2.56
C CYS A 237 20.53 2.77 -3.59
N PHE A 238 19.70 2.37 -4.55
CA PHE A 238 20.17 1.64 -5.73
C PHE A 238 20.67 2.64 -6.77
N SER A 239 21.72 2.29 -7.53
CA SER A 239 22.39 3.22 -8.45
C SER A 239 21.41 3.80 -9.48
N LEU A 240 21.53 5.12 -9.67
CA LEU A 240 20.85 5.96 -10.64
C LEU A 240 21.18 5.54 -12.08
#